data_AF-A0A536BPF9-F1
#
_entry.id   AF-A0A536BPF9-F1
#
_cell.length_a   1.000
_cell.length_b   1.000
_cell.length_c   1.000
_cell.angle_alpha   90.00
_cell.angle_beta   90.00
_cell.angle_gamma   90.00
#
_symmetry.space_group_name_H-M   'P 1'
#
loop_
_entity.id
_entity.type
_entity.pdbx_description
1 polymer ?
#
loop_
_entity_poly.entity_id
_entity_poly.type
_entity_poly.pdbx_seq_one_letter_code
_entity_poly.pdbx_strand_id
1 'polypeptide(L)' 'MAAPRLRATDSGQVYNIDLPDLRVTRDDVDGIYVLHGRGYFQTFETREEAFERKKEIDYSTFR' A
#
# COMPACT_ATOMS: atom_id res chain seq x y z
N MET A 1 8.83 -10.63 -20.04
CA MET A 1 7.93 -10.04 -19.03
C MET A 1 8.80 -9.39 -17.97
N ALA A 2 8.55 -8.13 -17.60
CA ALA A 2 9.28 -7.50 -16.49
C ALA A 2 8.85 -8.14 -15.17
N ALA A 3 9.80 -8.34 -14.24
CA ALA A 3 9.47 -8.82 -12.90
C ALA A 3 8.69 -7.75 -12.12
N PRO A 4 7.72 -8.15 -11.27
CA PRO A 4 6.96 -7.20 -10.48
C PRO A 4 7.86 -6.46 -9.50
N ARG A 5 7.62 -5.16 -9.33
CA ARG A 5 8.31 -4.33 -8.34
C ARG A 5 7.74 -4.63 -6.96
N LEU A 6 8.65 -4.92 -6.05
CA LEU A 6 8.35 -5.26 -4.67
C LEU A 6 9.01 -4.24 -3.73
N ARG A 7 8.36 -3.95 -2.60
CA ARG A 7 8.95 -3.21 -1.49
C ARG A 7 8.67 -3.91 -0.17
N ALA A 8 9.61 -3.79 0.76
CA ALA A 8 9.51 -4.37 2.08
C ALA A 8 9.27 -3.29 3.14
N THR A 9 8.53 -3.66 4.19
CA THR A 9 8.49 -2.94 5.48
C THR A 9 9.72 -3.29 6.30
N ASP A 10 9.93 -2.59 7.43
CA ASP A 10 11.05 -2.84 8.34
C ASP A 10 10.95 -4.21 9.02
N SER A 11 9.74 -4.78 9.18
CA SER A 11 9.52 -6.17 9.60
C SER A 11 10.00 -7.22 8.59
N GLY A 12 10.28 -6.81 7.35
CA GLY A 12 10.63 -7.71 6.25
C GLY A 12 9.44 -8.27 5.47
N GLN A 13 8.19 -7.85 5.75
CA GLN A 13 7.06 -8.22 4.89
C GLN A 13 7.14 -7.52 3.54
N VAL A 14 6.82 -8.25 2.47
CA VAL A 14 7.01 -7.81 1.09
C VAL A 14 5.67 -7.58 0.39
N TYR A 15 5.53 -6.42 -0.24
CA TYR A 15 4.32 -5.98 -0.91
C TYR A 15 4.58 -5.68 -2.40
N ASN A 16 3.64 -6.09 -3.24
CA ASN A 16 3.65 -5.78 -4.66
C ASN A 16 3.12 -4.36 -4.89
N ILE A 17 3.95 -3.48 -5.46
CA ILE A 17 3.56 -2.09 -5.77
C ILE A 17 3.02 -1.93 -7.18
N ASP A 18 3.10 -2.94 -8.03
CA ASP A 18 2.60 -2.93 -9.41
C ASP A 18 1.17 -3.49 -9.53
N LEU A 19 0.45 -3.63 -8.41
CA LEU A 19 -0.96 -4.02 -8.46
C LEU A 19 -1.78 -2.98 -9.25
N PRO A 20 -2.76 -3.44 -10.04
CA PRO A 20 -3.62 -2.54 -10.83
C PRO A 20 -4.47 -1.63 -9.93
N ASP A 21 -4.82 -2.10 -8.73
CA ASP A 21 -5.60 -1.40 -7.74
C ASP A 21 -4.77 -1.09 -6.50
N LEU A 22 -5.10 0.00 -5.81
CA LEU A 22 -4.60 0.25 -4.47
C LEU A 22 -5.18 -0.75 -3.48
N ARG A 23 -4.34 -1.27 -2.59
CA ARG A 23 -4.73 -2.14 -1.48
C ARG A 23 -4.17 -1.64 -0.17
N VAL A 24 -4.94 -1.85 0.90
CA VAL A 24 -4.49 -1.68 2.28
C VAL A 24 -4.41 -3.06 2.91
N THR A 25 -3.23 -3.43 3.38
CA THR A 25 -2.95 -4.72 4.02
C THR A 25 -2.37 -4.47 5.41
N ARG A 26 -2.79 -5.23 6.42
CA ARG A 26 -2.17 -5.16 7.75
C ARG A 26 -0.90 -6.01 7.76
N ASP A 27 0.20 -5.44 8.24
CA ASP A 27 1.44 -6.16 8.51
C ASP A 27 1.25 -7.01 9.78
N ASP A 28 1.26 -8.33 9.61
CA ASP A 28 1.12 -9.29 10.73
C ASP A 28 2.24 -9.26 11.77
N VAL A 29 3.40 -8.63 11.51
CA VAL A 29 4.55 -8.59 12.41
C VAL A 29 4.52 -7.30 13.24
N ASP A 30 4.45 -6.14 12.58
CA ASP A 30 4.49 -4.84 13.24
C ASP A 30 3.09 -4.29 13.56
N GLY A 31 2.03 -4.92 13.04
CA GLY A 31 0.64 -4.52 13.27
C GLY A 31 0.18 -3.27 12.49
N ILE A 32 1.09 -2.64 11.74
CA ILE A 32 0.85 -1.44 10.91
C ILE A 32 0.00 -1.75 9.67
N TYR A 33 -0.51 -0.71 9.02
CA TYR A 33 -1.28 -0.81 7.78
C TYR A 33 -0.47 -0.29 6.60
N VAL A 34 -0.35 -1.09 5.55
CA VAL A 34 0.45 -0.78 4.36
C VAL A 34 -0.48 -0.53 3.19
N LEU A 35 -0.42 0.69 2.64
CA LEU A 35 -1.03 1.05 1.36
C LEU A 35 -0.04 0.78 0.24
N HIS A 36 -0.39 -0.11 -0.69
CA HIS A 36 0.46 -0.49 -1.81
C HIS A 36 -0.33 -0.70 -3.10
N GLY A 37 0.35 -0.66 -4.25
CA GLY A 37 -0.25 -0.79 -5.58
C GLY A 37 -0.20 0.51 -6.38
N ARG A 38 -0.37 0.44 -7.70
CA ARG A 38 -0.30 1.61 -8.61
C ARG A 38 0.99 2.45 -8.44
N GLY A 39 2.10 1.83 -8.04
CA GLY A 39 3.36 2.47 -7.71
C GLY A 39 3.45 3.09 -6.31
N TYR A 40 2.37 3.09 -5.53
CA TYR A 40 2.35 3.59 -4.16
C TYR A 40 2.89 2.56 -3.17
N PHE A 41 3.53 3.07 -2.11
CA PHE A 41 3.98 2.33 -0.94
C PHE A 41 4.07 3.28 0.25
N GLN A 42 3.11 3.22 1.17
CA GLN A 42 3.02 4.05 2.37
C GLN A 42 2.57 3.20 3.56
N THR A 43 3.06 3.51 4.75
CA THR A 43 2.76 2.82 6.02
C THR A 43 1.99 3.73 6.96
N PHE A 44 1.07 3.17 7.73
CA PHE A 44 0.18 3.87 8.65
C PHE A 44 0.04 3.11 9.96
N GLU A 45 -0.16 3.81 11.07
CA GLU A 45 -0.40 3.17 12.37
C GLU A 45 -1.84 2.66 12.48
N THR A 46 -2.80 3.34 11.84
CA THR A 46 -4.21 2.99 11.89
C THR A 46 -4.79 2.58 10.53
N ARG A 47 -5.88 1.81 10.58
CA ARG A 47 -6.60 1.38 9.38
C ARG A 47 -7.25 2.58 8.71
N GLU A 48 -7.84 3.45 9.52
CA GLU A 48 -8.59 4.62 9.11
C GLU A 48 -7.73 5.52 8.23
N GLU A 49 -6.53 5.89 8.70
CA GLU A 49 -5.58 6.73 7.95
C GLU A 49 -5.18 6.11 6.60
N ALA A 50 -4.90 4.80 6.58
CA ALA A 50 -4.53 4.11 5.35
C ALA A 50 -5.67 4.13 4.31
N PHE A 51 -6.92 3.94 4.76
CA PHE A 51 -8.09 3.96 3.89
C PHE A 51 -8.49 5.38 3.46
N GLU A 52 -8.30 6.39 4.30
CA GLU A 52 -8.48 7.79 3.92
C GLU A 52 -7.48 8.18 2.83
N ARG A 53 -6.20 7.87 3.01
CA ARG A 53 -5.18 8.10 1.98
C ARG A 53 -5.50 7.39 0.67
N LYS A 54 -5.95 6.14 0.74
CA LYS A 54 -6.39 5.38 -0.45
C LYS A 54 -7.50 6.12 -1.19
N LYS A 55 -8.54 6.58 -0.48
CA LYS A 55 -9.66 7.33 -1.07
C LYS A 55 -9.18 8.59 -1.75
N GLU A 56 -8.31 9.38 -1.11
CA GLU A 56 -7.75 10.60 -1.70
C GLU A 56 -7.03 10.35 -3.04
N ILE A 57 -6.22 9.28 -3.10
CA ILE A 57 -5.49 8.93 -4.33
C ILE A 57 -6.45 8.44 -5.42
N ASP A 58 -7.44 7.63 -5.05
CA ASP A 58 -8.46 7.19 -6.00
C ASP A 58 -9.22 8.42 -6.54
N TYR A 59 -9.68 9.33 -5.68
CA TYR A 59 -10.37 10.56 -6.09
C TYR A 59 -9.50 11.49 -6.96
N SER A 60 -8.21 11.63 -6.67
CA SER A 60 -7.31 12.49 -7.47
C SER A 60 -7.00 11.92 -8.85
N THR A 61 -7.14 10.61 -9.04
CA THR A 61 -6.94 9.95 -10.34
C THR A 61 -8.08 10.23 -11.33
N PHE A 62 -9.29 10.53 -10.84
CA PHE A 62 -10.48 10.75 -11.68
C PHE A 62 -10.69 12.22 -12.10
N ARG A 63 -9.74 13.11 -11.80
CA ARG A 63 -9.78 14.53 -12.17
C ARG A 63 -8.74 14.84 -13.23
#